data_AF-A0A916E4F1-F1
#
_entry.id   AF-A0A916E4F1-F1
#
_cell.length_a   1.000
_cell.length_b   1.000
_cell.length_c   1.000
_cell.angle_alpha   90.00
_cell.angle_beta   90.00
_cell.angle_gamma   90.00
#
_symmetry.space_group_name_H-M   'P 1'
#
loop_
_entity.id
_entity.type
_entity.pdbx_description
1 polymer ?
#
loop_
_entity_poly.entity_id
_entity_poly.type
_entity_poly.pdbx_seq_one_letter_code
_entity_poly.pdbx_strand_id
1 'polypeptide(L)'
;MNVLQAIQYIIQDWNEVTADTIKNCWNHVKILSDAIPRDNDENDDSNIDSELNRAIEALHLSDMMQVKEFLTIPEEDVIYEFLNISEFEDMFKSGTTDHPDEVDDSSEMEIIHINEALRSLKTVNLFLLQQENAGEQIKLAGKIEKFIRKRKFNSMQQTTIDQYFV
;
A
#
# COMPACT_ATOMS: atom_id res chain seq x y z
N MET A 1 42.83 1.07 -0.21
CA MET A 1 41.42 1.49 -0.14
C MET A 1 40.88 0.97 1.19
N ASN A 2 40.42 1.85 2.08
CA ASN A 2 39.77 1.45 3.33
C ASN A 2 38.24 1.51 3.18
N VAL A 3 37.49 0.98 4.17
CA VAL A 3 36.02 0.89 4.12
C VAL A 3 35.37 2.26 3.89
N LEU A 4 35.89 3.32 4.54
CA LEU A 4 35.37 4.67 4.37
C LEU A 4 35.55 5.19 2.94
N GLN A 5 36.73 4.96 2.35
CA GLN A 5 37.03 5.33 0.97
C GLN A 5 36.16 4.56 -0.03
N ALA A 6 35.90 3.27 0.23
CA ALA A 6 35.00 2.46 -0.60
C ALA A 6 33.56 2.99 -0.55
N ILE A 7 33.07 3.35 0.64
CA ILE A 7 31.73 3.94 0.81
C ILE A 7 31.63 5.27 0.07
N GLN A 8 32.62 6.16 0.21
CA GLN A 8 32.63 7.46 -0.46
C GLN A 8 32.68 7.31 -1.97
N TYR A 9 33.49 6.37 -2.46
CA TYR A 9 33.59 6.04 -3.88
C TYR A 9 32.23 5.56 -4.43
N ILE A 10 31.58 4.61 -3.75
CA ILE A 10 30.25 4.12 -4.14
C ILE A 10 29.22 5.25 -4.16
N ILE A 11 29.19 6.13 -3.15
CA ILE A 11 28.26 7.27 -3.11
C ILE A 11 28.49 8.21 -4.30
N GLN A 12 29.74 8.50 -4.62
CA GLN A 12 30.07 9.36 -5.75
C GLN A 12 29.63 8.73 -7.07
N ASP A 13 29.96 7.46 -7.30
CA ASP A 13 29.57 6.73 -8.50
C ASP A 13 28.05 6.71 -8.69
N TRP A 14 27.28 6.50 -7.61
CA TRP A 14 25.81 6.52 -7.68
C TRP A 14 25.24 7.90 -8.02
N ASN A 15 25.94 9.00 -7.72
CA ASN A 15 25.49 10.34 -8.13
C ASN A 15 25.63 10.58 -9.63
N GLU A 16 26.49 9.81 -10.33
CA GLU A 16 26.67 9.91 -11.78
C GLU A 16 25.67 9.04 -12.55
N VAL A 17 25.05 8.06 -11.88
CA VAL A 17 24.02 7.20 -12.47
C VAL A 17 22.73 8.00 -12.64
N THR A 18 22.33 8.21 -13.90
CA THR A 18 21.09 8.90 -14.22
C THR A 18 19.87 7.99 -14.10
N ALA A 19 18.69 8.58 -13.86
CA ALA A 19 17.43 7.84 -13.88
C ALA A 19 17.21 7.08 -15.20
N ASP A 20 17.62 7.67 -16.34
CA ASP A 20 17.58 6.99 -17.65
C ASP A 20 18.46 5.75 -17.71
N THR A 21 19.65 5.78 -17.09
CA THR A 21 20.55 4.62 -17.00
C THR A 21 19.87 3.48 -16.26
N ILE A 22 19.22 3.80 -15.13
CA ILE A 22 18.50 2.81 -14.31
C ILE A 22 17.28 2.27 -15.07
N LYS A 23 16.54 3.14 -15.75
CA LYS A 23 15.39 2.76 -16.59
C LYS A 23 15.82 1.80 -17.70
N ASN A 24 16.92 2.11 -18.38
CA ASN A 24 17.46 1.28 -19.45
C ASN A 24 17.94 -0.07 -18.92
N CYS A 25 18.59 -0.11 -17.75
CA CYS A 25 18.96 -1.36 -17.09
C CYS A 25 17.72 -2.21 -16.78
N TRP A 26 16.69 -1.62 -16.18
CA TRP A 26 15.46 -2.33 -15.82
C TRP A 26 14.65 -2.78 -17.03
N ASN A 27 14.65 -2.01 -18.12
CA ASN A 27 14.12 -2.43 -19.42
C ASN A 27 14.90 -3.62 -20.00
N HIS A 28 16.23 -3.59 -19.93
CA HIS A 28 17.09 -4.65 -20.45
C HIS A 28 16.86 -5.98 -19.73
N VAL A 29 16.66 -5.94 -18.41
CA VAL A 29 16.31 -7.14 -17.62
C VAL A 29 14.80 -7.43 -17.58
N LYS A 30 14.00 -6.74 -18.40
CA LYS A 30 12.55 -6.90 -18.56
C LYS A 30 11.73 -6.71 -17.28
N ILE A 31 12.28 -6.03 -16.26
CA ILE A 31 11.55 -5.70 -15.03
C ILE A 31 10.40 -4.72 -15.31
N LEU A 32 10.61 -3.81 -16.26
CA LEU A 32 9.61 -2.82 -16.70
C LEU A 32 8.78 -3.29 -17.91
N SER A 33 8.99 -4.52 -18.37
CA SER A 33 8.21 -5.06 -19.48
C SER A 33 6.89 -5.63 -18.93
N ASP A 34 5.75 -5.07 -19.34
CA ASP A 34 4.42 -5.66 -19.08
C ASP A 34 4.29 -7.09 -19.63
N ALA A 35 5.20 -7.48 -20.51
CA ALA A 35 5.37 -8.85 -20.95
C ALA A 35 6.24 -9.63 -19.95
N ILE A 36 5.64 -10.06 -18.84
CA ILE A 36 5.79 -11.48 -18.52
C ILE A 36 5.27 -12.17 -19.77
N PRO A 37 6.07 -12.94 -20.53
CA PRO A 37 5.48 -13.91 -21.42
C PRO A 37 4.62 -14.77 -20.48
N ARG A 38 3.30 -14.55 -20.47
CA ARG A 38 2.42 -15.69 -20.32
C ARG A 38 2.94 -16.61 -21.41
N ASP A 39 3.53 -17.73 -21.03
CA ASP A 39 3.87 -18.74 -22.00
C ASP A 39 2.58 -18.93 -22.80
N ASN A 40 2.58 -18.40 -24.04
CA ASN A 40 1.54 -18.61 -25.01
C ASN A 40 1.73 -20.04 -25.52
N ASP A 41 1.72 -21.01 -24.61
CA ASP A 41 1.36 -22.37 -24.92
C ASP A 41 -0.17 -22.38 -25.13
N GLU A 42 -0.61 -21.71 -26.20
CA GLU A 42 -1.96 -21.78 -26.74
C GLU A 42 -2.27 -23.19 -27.31
N ASN A 43 -1.57 -24.23 -26.84
CA ASN A 43 -1.68 -25.61 -27.33
C ASN A 43 -1.80 -26.67 -26.22
N ASP A 44 -1.81 -26.31 -24.93
CA ASP A 44 -1.90 -27.32 -23.84
C ASP A 44 -3.19 -27.26 -22.99
N ASP A 45 -4.05 -26.25 -23.17
CA ASP A 45 -5.30 -26.16 -22.40
C ASP A 45 -6.27 -27.32 -22.67
N SER A 46 -6.20 -27.93 -23.87
CA SER A 46 -7.01 -29.12 -24.20
C SER A 46 -6.60 -30.39 -23.41
N ASN A 47 -5.40 -30.40 -22.83
CA ASN A 47 -4.85 -31.54 -22.11
C ASN A 47 -5.19 -31.48 -20.62
N ILE A 48 -5.27 -30.28 -20.04
CA ILE A 48 -5.53 -30.05 -18.61
C ILE A 48 -6.88 -30.64 -18.19
N ASP A 49 -7.95 -30.42 -18.97
CA ASP A 49 -9.27 -30.98 -18.70
C ASP A 49 -9.23 -32.52 -18.66
N SER A 50 -8.48 -33.14 -19.59
CA SER A 50 -8.40 -34.59 -19.70
C SER A 50 -7.55 -35.22 -18.58
N GLU A 51 -6.46 -34.55 -18.18
CA GLU A 51 -5.60 -34.97 -17.09
C GLU A 51 -6.31 -34.83 -15.73
N LEU A 52 -6.98 -33.70 -15.52
CA LEU A 52 -7.73 -33.43 -14.29
C LEU A 52 -8.93 -34.39 -14.15
N ASN A 53 -9.66 -34.67 -15.23
CA ASN A 53 -10.73 -35.67 -15.24
C ASN A 53 -10.18 -37.06 -14.84
N ARG A 54 -9.07 -37.49 -15.44
CA ARG A 54 -8.43 -38.79 -15.10
C ARG A 54 -7.97 -38.85 -13.64
N ALA A 55 -7.41 -37.75 -13.12
CA ALA A 55 -6.97 -37.68 -11.73
C ALA A 55 -8.15 -37.77 -10.75
N ILE A 56 -9.26 -37.11 -11.06
CA ILE A 56 -10.47 -37.12 -10.22
C ILE A 56 -11.16 -38.49 -10.30
N GLU A 57 -11.26 -39.11 -11.48
CA GLU A 57 -11.75 -40.50 -11.64
C GLU A 57 -10.97 -41.52 -10.80
N ALA A 58 -9.65 -41.34 -10.69
CA ALA A 58 -8.81 -42.21 -9.86
C ALA A 58 -9.13 -42.13 -8.36
N LEU A 59 -9.81 -41.09 -7.89
CA LEU A 59 -10.19 -40.91 -6.48
C LEU A 59 -11.43 -41.71 -6.07
N HIS A 60 -12.17 -42.29 -7.02
CA HIS A 60 -13.35 -43.16 -6.79
C HIS A 60 -14.37 -42.59 -5.79
N LEU A 61 -14.67 -41.28 -5.90
CA LEU A 61 -15.63 -40.62 -5.02
C LEU A 61 -17.07 -40.94 -5.47
N SER A 62 -17.99 -41.17 -4.52
CA SER A 62 -19.37 -41.57 -4.83
C SER A 62 -20.24 -40.47 -5.46
N ASP A 63 -19.81 -39.21 -5.36
CA ASP A 63 -20.55 -38.04 -5.87
C ASP A 63 -19.56 -37.02 -6.45
N MET A 64 -19.20 -37.23 -7.72
CA MET A 64 -18.17 -36.44 -8.40
C MET A 64 -18.83 -35.37 -9.27
N MET A 65 -18.50 -34.11 -8.99
CA MET A 65 -18.82 -32.99 -9.86
C MET A 65 -18.03 -33.12 -11.18
N GLN A 66 -18.66 -32.80 -12.31
CA GLN A 66 -17.96 -32.81 -13.60
C GLN A 66 -16.88 -31.73 -13.60
N VAL A 67 -15.69 -32.01 -14.13
CA VAL A 67 -14.59 -31.02 -14.16
C VAL A 67 -15.02 -29.72 -14.82
N LYS A 68 -15.84 -29.81 -15.88
CA LYS A 68 -16.38 -28.62 -16.54
C LYS A 68 -17.26 -27.78 -15.61
N GLU A 69 -18.07 -28.41 -14.79
CA GLU A 69 -18.91 -27.73 -13.79
C GLU A 69 -18.05 -27.14 -12.66
N PHE A 70 -17.02 -27.86 -12.22
CA PHE A 70 -16.08 -27.38 -11.20
C PHE A 70 -15.28 -26.14 -11.66
N LEU A 71 -14.90 -26.09 -12.93
CA LEU A 71 -14.14 -24.98 -13.51
C LEU A 71 -15.04 -23.82 -13.96
N THR A 72 -16.34 -24.05 -14.16
CA THR A 72 -17.27 -23.01 -14.57
C THR A 72 -17.84 -22.32 -13.34
N ILE A 73 -17.41 -21.08 -13.09
CA ILE A 73 -18.06 -20.24 -12.09
C ILE A 73 -19.48 -19.96 -12.59
N PRO A 74 -20.54 -20.33 -11.85
CA PRO A 74 -21.91 -20.03 -12.26
C PRO A 74 -22.07 -18.50 -12.36
N GLU A 75 -22.77 -18.04 -13.39
CA GLU A 75 -23.16 -16.63 -13.47
C GLU A 75 -24.02 -16.32 -12.24
N GLU A 76 -23.54 -15.42 -11.38
CA GLU A 76 -24.36 -14.87 -10.31
C GLU A 76 -25.50 -14.07 -10.97
N ASP A 77 -26.75 -14.39 -10.63
CA ASP A 77 -27.85 -13.46 -10.85
C ASP A 77 -27.46 -12.17 -10.12
N VAL A 78 -27.24 -11.08 -10.86
CA VAL A 78 -26.86 -9.78 -10.28
C VAL A 78 -28.07 -9.26 -9.51
N ILE A 79 -28.22 -9.69 -8.26
CA ILE A 79 -29.25 -9.19 -7.34
C ILE A 79 -28.83 -7.85 -6.74
N TYR A 80 -27.57 -7.44 -6.91
CA TYR A 80 -27.08 -6.15 -6.43
C TYR A 80 -27.28 -5.06 -7.49
N GLU A 81 -28.52 -4.58 -7.62
CA GLU A 81 -28.73 -3.21 -8.08
C GLU A 81 -27.98 -2.29 -7.11
N PHE A 82 -26.94 -1.62 -7.59
CA PHE A 82 -26.30 -0.55 -6.83
C PHE A 82 -27.36 0.50 -6.51
N LEU A 83 -27.84 0.53 -5.26
CA LEU A 83 -28.60 1.65 -4.73
C LEU A 83 -27.80 2.92 -5.05
N ASN A 84 -28.47 3.90 -5.66
CA ASN A 84 -27.83 5.18 -5.92
C ASN A 84 -27.36 5.74 -4.57
N ILE A 85 -26.19 6.38 -4.52
CA ILE A 85 -25.59 6.93 -3.29
C ILE A 85 -26.60 7.77 -2.50
N SER A 86 -27.52 8.44 -3.19
CA SER A 86 -28.63 9.17 -2.57
C SER A 86 -29.59 8.31 -1.72
N GLU A 87 -29.92 7.09 -2.15
CA GLU A 87 -30.79 6.17 -1.40
C GLU A 87 -30.04 5.56 -0.21
N PHE A 88 -28.72 5.38 -0.33
CA PHE A 88 -27.87 4.95 0.77
C PHE A 88 -27.80 6.01 1.89
N GLU A 89 -27.69 7.29 1.53
CA GLU A 89 -27.68 8.38 2.51
C GLU A 89 -28.98 8.48 3.31
N ASP A 90 -30.14 8.31 2.67
CA ASP A 90 -31.44 8.42 3.33
C ASP A 90 -31.68 7.31 4.36
N MET A 91 -31.08 6.14 4.13
CA MET A 91 -31.10 5.02 5.08
C MET A 91 -30.44 5.37 6.43
N PHE A 92 -29.41 6.22 6.42
CA PHE A 92 -28.75 6.69 7.64
C PHE A 92 -29.39 7.95 8.24
N LYS A 93 -30.11 8.75 7.43
CA LYS A 93 -30.81 9.96 7.90
C LYS A 93 -32.11 9.67 8.67
N SER A 94 -32.71 8.49 8.54
CA SER A 94 -33.98 8.16 9.21
C SER A 94 -33.86 7.78 10.71
N GLY A 95 -32.66 7.92 11.29
CA GLY A 95 -32.39 7.70 12.71
C GLY A 95 -32.57 8.93 13.60
N THR A 96 -33.31 9.97 13.18
CA THR A 96 -33.59 11.14 14.03
C THR A 96 -34.85 10.90 14.86
N THR A 97 -34.74 10.09 15.91
CA THR A 97 -35.64 10.26 17.05
C THR A 97 -35.31 11.62 17.66
N ASP A 98 -36.26 12.55 17.57
CA ASP A 98 -36.25 13.85 18.25
C ASP A 98 -36.02 13.66 19.75
N HIS A 99 -34.75 13.59 20.16
CA HIS A 99 -34.35 13.78 21.54
C HIS A 99 -33.71 15.17 21.62
N PRO A 100 -34.38 16.15 22.26
CA PRO A 100 -33.76 17.43 22.53
C PRO A 100 -32.76 17.20 23.66
N ASP A 101 -31.49 16.99 23.31
CA ASP A 101 -30.29 17.28 24.10
C ASP A 101 -29.17 16.31 23.74
N GLU A 102 -28.57 16.44 22.56
CA GLU A 102 -27.14 16.19 22.37
C GLU A 102 -26.62 17.23 21.37
N VAL A 103 -26.14 18.35 21.89
CA VAL A 103 -25.21 19.19 21.12
C VAL A 103 -23.99 18.33 20.84
N ASP A 104 -23.82 17.92 19.58
CA ASP A 104 -22.62 17.24 19.11
C ASP A 104 -21.44 18.22 19.19
N ASP A 105 -20.75 18.20 20.33
CA ASP A 105 -19.55 18.98 20.62
C ASP A 105 -18.29 18.34 19.98
N SER A 106 -18.45 17.38 19.06
CA SER A 106 -17.30 16.77 18.37
C SER A 106 -16.71 17.75 17.35
N SER A 107 -15.71 18.51 17.79
CA SER A 107 -14.86 19.25 16.86
C SER A 107 -14.14 18.26 15.93
N GLU A 108 -14.39 18.37 14.61
CA GLU A 108 -13.67 17.62 13.58
C GLU A 108 -12.18 17.96 13.68
N MET A 109 -11.37 16.99 14.08
CA MET A 109 -9.93 17.22 14.31
C MET A 109 -9.20 17.28 12.96
N GLU A 110 -8.66 18.44 12.62
CA GLU A 110 -7.89 18.62 11.39
C GLU A 110 -6.66 17.69 11.33
N ILE A 111 -6.46 17.04 10.17
CA ILE A 111 -5.32 16.15 9.94
C ILE A 111 -4.06 16.98 9.67
N ILE A 112 -3.12 16.99 10.60
CA ILE A 112 -1.84 17.72 10.47
C ILE A 112 -0.85 16.94 9.60
N HIS A 113 -0.26 17.62 8.60
CA HIS A 113 0.74 17.03 7.72
C HIS A 113 2.10 16.79 8.43
N ILE A 114 2.83 15.72 8.05
CA ILE A 114 4.08 15.30 8.74
C ILE A 114 5.13 16.42 8.79
N ASN A 115 5.28 17.18 7.70
CA ASN A 115 6.26 18.28 7.64
C ASN A 115 5.87 19.44 8.57
N GLU A 116 4.58 19.67 8.76
CA GLU A 116 4.05 20.69 9.66
C GLU A 116 4.26 20.28 11.11
N ALA A 117 3.96 19.01 11.45
CA ALA A 117 4.27 18.45 12.77
C ALA A 117 5.76 18.60 13.14
N LEU A 118 6.68 18.34 12.20
CA LEU A 118 8.12 18.54 12.42
C LEU A 118 8.50 20.02 12.62
N ARG A 119 7.87 20.94 11.88
CA ARG A 119 8.12 22.38 12.03
C ARG A 119 7.63 22.86 13.39
N SER A 120 6.42 22.47 13.78
CA SER A 120 5.84 22.81 15.09
C SER A 120 6.68 22.22 16.23
N LEU A 121 7.16 20.97 16.10
CA LEU A 121 8.03 20.36 17.10
C LEU A 121 9.37 21.10 17.25
N LYS A 122 9.94 21.63 16.15
CA LYS A 122 11.15 22.47 16.24
C LYS A 122 10.90 23.72 17.05
N THR A 123 9.75 24.37 16.87
CA THR A 123 9.35 25.54 17.65
C THR A 123 9.23 25.20 19.13
N VAL A 124 8.58 24.08 19.46
CA VAL A 124 8.46 23.58 20.84
C VAL A 124 9.85 23.29 21.44
N ASN A 125 10.72 22.62 20.70
CA ASN A 125 12.06 22.29 21.18
C ASN A 125 12.91 23.56 21.43
N LEU A 126 12.77 24.57 20.57
CA LEU A 126 13.43 25.86 20.76
C LEU A 126 12.94 26.57 22.03
N PHE A 127 11.63 26.55 22.28
CA PHE A 127 11.06 27.07 23.52
C PHE A 127 11.59 26.33 24.75
N LEU A 128 11.63 24.99 24.72
CA LEU A 128 12.13 24.17 25.82
C LEU A 128 13.60 24.45 26.14
N LEU A 129 14.43 24.73 25.13
CA LEU A 129 15.85 25.09 25.34
C LEU A 129 16.03 26.42 26.08
N GLN A 130 15.01 27.29 26.09
CA GLN A 130 15.04 28.58 26.80
C GLN A 130 14.58 28.46 28.26
N GLN A 131 14.01 27.32 28.65
CA GLN A 131 13.48 27.11 30.01
C GLN A 131 14.55 26.51 30.94
N GLU A 132 14.58 26.95 32.18
CA GLU A 132 15.36 26.29 33.23
C GLU A 132 14.75 24.91 33.55
N ASN A 133 15.58 23.90 33.78
CA ASN A 133 15.19 22.53 34.13
C ASN A 133 14.34 21.75 33.11
N ALA A 134 14.33 22.12 31.82
CA ALA A 134 13.57 21.42 30.77
C ALA A 134 14.24 20.15 30.19
N GLY A 135 15.26 19.60 30.85
CA GLY A 135 16.08 18.50 30.31
C GLY A 135 15.31 17.22 29.99
N GLU A 136 14.26 16.91 30.77
CA GLU A 136 13.41 15.74 30.54
C GLU A 136 12.48 15.93 29.34
N GLN A 137 11.93 17.14 29.21
CA GLN A 137 11.04 17.55 28.14
C GLN A 137 11.78 17.57 26.80
N ILE A 138 13.04 18.04 26.79
CA ILE A 138 13.92 17.98 25.61
C ILE A 138 14.17 16.53 25.18
N LYS A 139 14.43 15.62 26.14
CA LYS A 139 14.59 14.18 25.83
C LYS A 139 13.30 13.60 25.23
N LEU A 140 12.14 13.98 25.76
CA LEU A 140 10.84 13.53 25.25
C LEU A 140 10.57 14.08 23.85
N ALA A 141 10.84 15.36 23.61
CA ALA A 141 10.74 15.99 22.30
C ALA A 141 11.63 15.26 21.26
N GLY A 142 12.85 14.86 21.66
CA GLY A 142 13.72 14.04 20.82
C GLY A 142 13.15 12.65 20.50
N LYS A 143 12.42 12.01 21.43
CA LYS A 143 11.72 10.74 21.14
C LYS A 143 10.57 10.93 20.16
N ILE A 144 9.80 12.01 20.33
CA ILE A 144 8.69 12.36 19.42
C ILE A 144 9.24 12.68 18.03
N GLU A 145 10.34 13.41 17.94
CA GLU A 145 11.00 13.70 16.66
C GLU A 145 11.40 12.42 15.94
N LYS A 146 12.04 11.47 16.64
CA LYS A 146 12.39 10.16 16.09
C LYS A 146 11.17 9.40 15.58
N PHE A 147 10.06 9.42 16.32
CA PHE A 147 8.81 8.80 15.91
C PHE A 147 8.26 9.40 14.61
N ILE A 148 8.16 10.73 14.53
CA ILE A 148 7.65 11.44 13.34
C ILE A 148 8.56 11.19 12.13
N ARG A 149 9.89 11.21 12.33
CA ARG A 149 10.86 10.90 11.26
C ARG A 149 10.76 9.47 10.76
N LYS A 150 10.54 8.49 11.64
CA LYS A 150 10.30 7.10 11.26
C LYS A 150 9.05 6.98 10.39
N ARG A 151 7.97 7.68 10.76
CA ARG A 151 6.73 7.72 9.96
C ARG A 151 6.97 8.37 8.59
N LYS A 152 7.75 9.46 8.53
CA LYS A 152 8.15 10.09 7.27
C LYS A 152 8.96 9.16 6.37
N PHE A 153 9.91 8.43 6.95
CA PHE A 153 10.71 7.47 6.20
C PHE A 153 9.83 6.34 5.63
N ASN A 154 8.91 5.81 6.44
CA ASN A 154 7.96 4.79 6.00
C ASN A 154 6.99 5.32 4.92
N SER A 155 6.61 6.59 4.97
CA SER A 155 5.75 7.20 3.94
C SER A 155 6.49 7.55 2.64
N MET A 156 7.82 7.61 2.68
CA MET A 156 8.68 7.82 1.50
C MET A 156 9.10 6.50 0.86
N GLN A 157 8.59 5.36 1.32
CA GLN A 157 8.85 4.08 0.68
C GLN A 157 8.17 4.08 -0.68
N GLN A 158 8.97 3.78 -1.69
CA GLN A 158 8.49 3.50 -3.02
C GLN A 158 7.47 2.35 -2.95
N THR A 159 6.23 2.63 -3.31
CA THR A 159 5.14 1.63 -3.28
C THR A 159 5.02 0.88 -4.60
N THR A 160 5.43 1.51 -5.71
CA THR A 160 5.45 0.89 -7.04
C THR A 160 6.76 1.21 -7.75
N ILE A 161 7.18 0.31 -8.64
CA ILE A 161 8.44 0.46 -9.38
C ILE A 161 8.47 1.74 -10.23
N ASP A 162 7.30 2.18 -10.70
CA ASP A 162 7.12 3.37 -11.53
C ASP A 162 7.39 4.67 -10.79
N GLN A 163 7.17 4.71 -9.47
CA GLN A 163 7.45 5.87 -8.62
C GLN A 163 8.94 6.23 -8.52
N TYR A 164 9.85 5.39 -9.03
CA TYR A 164 11.28 5.72 -9.09
C TYR A 164 11.60 6.78 -10.14
N PHE A 165 10.84 6.83 -11.23
CA PHE A 165 11.15 7.64 -12.42
C PHE A 165 10.29 8.90 -12.54
N VAL A 166 9.46 9.21 -11.54
CA VAL A 166 8.52 10.34 -11.50
C VAL A 166 8.97 11.39 -10.48
#